data_AF-A0A920NRE8-F1
#
_entry.id   AF-A0A920NRE8-F1
#
_cell.length_a   1.000
_cell.length_b   1.000
_cell.length_c   1.000
_cell.angle_alpha   90.00
_cell.angle_beta   90.00
_cell.angle_gamma   90.00
#
_symmetry.space_group_name_H-M   'P 1'
#
loop_
_entity.id
_entity.type
_entity.pdbx_description
1 polymer ?
#
loop_
_entity_poly.entity_id
_entity_poly.type
_entity_poly.pdbx_seq_one_letter_code
_entity_poly.pdbx_strand_id
1 'polypeptide(L)' 'MNPTTQARDIIQLIHWGWNLQSMTLVDMFPHTPHIETVALLTK' A
#
# COMPACT_ATOMS: atom_id res chain seq x y z
N MET A 1 3.20 4.61 -7.85
CA MET A 1 4.09 3.99 -6.83
C MET A 1 4.16 2.51 -7.15
N ASN A 2 5.30 1.81 -7.09
CA ASN A 2 5.30 0.38 -7.46
C ASN A 2 4.78 -0.47 -6.27
N PRO A 3 3.79 -1.36 -6.44
CA PRO A 3 3.29 -2.22 -5.36
C PRO A 3 4.39 -2.93 -4.58
N THR A 4 5.50 -3.30 -5.25
CA THR A 4 6.65 -3.96 -4.62
C THR A 4 7.37 -3.05 -3.61
N THR A 5 7.52 -1.75 -3.90
CA THR A 5 8.16 -0.82 -2.96
C THR A 5 7.25 -0.52 -1.78
N GLN A 6 5.93 -0.39 -2.02
CA GLN A 6 4.97 -0.18 -0.94
C GLN A 6 4.90 -1.37 0.02
N ALA A 7 4.91 -2.60 -0.50
CA ALA A 7 4.92 -3.81 0.33
C ALA A 7 6.15 -3.87 1.25
N ARG A 8 7.34 -3.55 0.71
CA ARG A 8 8.58 -3.48 1.49
C ARG A 8 8.47 -2.47 2.64
N ASP A 9 7.94 -1.29 2.37
CA ASP A 9 7.87 -0.22 3.36
C ASP A 9 6.82 -0.52 4.44
N ILE A 10 5.69 -1.15 4.08
CA ILE A 10 4.70 -1.65 5.03
C ILE A 10 5.30 -2.71 5.97
N ILE A 11 6.13 -3.63 5.45
CA ILE A 11 6.82 -4.62 6.29
C ILE A 11 7.72 -3.92 7.33
N GLN A 12 8.43 -2.87 6.94
CA GLN A 12 9.26 -2.10 7.88
C GLN A 12 8.40 -1.42 8.96
N LEU A 13 7.26 -0.84 8.59
CA LEU A 13 6.32 -0.24 9.55
C LEU A 13 5.75 -1.28 10.51
N ILE A 14 5.43 -2.49 10.02
CA ILE A 14 4.98 -3.60 10.86
C ILE A 14 6.05 -4.01 11.87
N HIS A 15 7.32 -4.09 11.45
CA HIS A 15 8.43 -4.34 12.37
C HIS A 15 8.59 -3.25 13.44
N TRP A 16 8.12 -2.02 13.18
CA TRP A 16 8.11 -0.91 14.14
C TRP A 16 6.82 -0.83 14.97
N GLY A 17 5.99 -1.88 14.93
CA GLY A 17 4.80 -2.02 15.77
C GLY A 17 3.53 -1.41 15.19
N TRP A 18 3.50 -1.10 13.89
CA TRP A 18 2.26 -0.73 13.21
C TRP A 18 1.51 -1.97 12.74
N ASN A 19 0.19 -1.88 12.71
CA ASN A 19 -0.69 -2.92 12.22
C ASN A 19 -1.36 -2.45 10.92
N LEU A 20 -1.22 -3.24 9.86
CA LEU A 20 -1.94 -3.02 8.61
C LEU A 20 -3.42 -3.39 8.83
N GLN A 21 -4.32 -2.42 8.75
CA GLN A 21 -5.76 -2.63 8.92
C GLN A 21 -6.44 -2.98 7.60
N SER A 22 -6.09 -2.27 6.53
CA SER A 22 -6.68 -2.51 5.21
C SER A 22 -5.78 -1.99 4.09
N MET A 23 -5.96 -2.53 2.90
CA MET A 23 -5.35 -2.06 1.66
C MET A 23 -6.37 -2.13 0.54
N THR A 24 -6.47 -1.06 -0.26
CA THR A 24 -7.41 -0.95 -1.39
C THR A 24 -6.66 -0.59 -2.65
N LEU A 25 -6.98 -1.28 -3.75
CA LEU A 25 -6.53 -0.92 -5.10
C LEU A 25 -7.38 0.23 -5.63
N VAL A 26 -6.74 1.23 -6.22
CA VAL A 26 -7.37 2.41 -6.79
C VAL A 26 -6.90 2.57 -8.23
N ASP A 27 -7.84 2.55 -9.17
CA ASP A 27 -7.59 2.97 -10.54
C ASP A 27 -7.67 4.50 -10.61
N MET A 28 -6.52 5.14 -10.59
CA MET A 28 -6.40 6.60 -10.73
C MET A 28 -6.28 7.04 -12.20
N PHE A 29 -6.03 6.11 -13.12
CA PHE A 29 -5.71 6.40 -14.52
C PHE A 29 -6.43 5.41 -15.45
N PRO A 30 -7.75 5.60 -15.66
CA PRO A 30 -8.54 4.73 -16.52
C PRO A 30 -7.92 4.59 -17.90
N HIS A 31 -7.97 3.38 -18.45
CA HIS A 31 -7.38 3.01 -19.75
C HIS A 31 -5.86 2.95 -19.79
N THR A 32 -5.20 3.00 -18.63
CA THR A 32 -3.78 2.62 -18.49
C THR A 32 -3.68 1.34 -17.67
N PRO A 33 -2.59 0.56 -17.78
CA PRO A 33 -2.38 -0.60 -16.92
C PRO A 33 -1.96 -0.22 -15.49
N HIS A 34 -1.94 1.07 -15.14
CA HIS A 34 -1.43 1.53 -13.85
C HIS A 34 -2.51 1.40 -12.77
N ILE A 35 -2.16 0.72 -11.67
CA ILE A 35 -3.00 0.61 -10.48
C ILE A 35 -2.19 1.13 -9.30
N GLU A 36 -2.83 1.97 -8.49
CA GLU A 36 -2.26 2.48 -7.26
C GLU A 36 -2.92 1.79 -6.06
N THR A 37 -2.31 1.91 -4.88
CA THR A 37 -2.79 1.27 -3.65
C THR A 37 -2.81 2.26 -2.50
N VAL A 38 -3.86 2.20 -1.69
CA VAL A 38 -3.97 2.94 -0.42
C VAL A 38 -3.99 1.95 0.73
N ALA A 39 -3.13 2.14 1.72
CA ALA A 39 -3.05 1.30 2.92
C ALA A 39 -3.36 2.12 4.18
N LEU A 40 -4.18 1.56 5.07
CA LEU A 40 -4.44 2.10 6.39
C LEU A 40 -3.63 1.32 7.42
N LEU A 41 -2.78 2.02 8.18
CA LEU A 41 -2.04 1.46 9.31
C LEU A 41 -2.44 2.15 10.61
N THR A 42 -2.47 1.39 11.70
CA THR A 42 -2.71 1.88 13.06
C THR A 42 -1.59 1.42 13.98
N LYS A 43 -1.26 2.21 15.00
CA LYS A 43 -0.29 1.80 16.02
C LYS A 43 -1.01 1.06 17.15
#